data_AF-A0A2S6SXW7-F1
#
_entry.id   AF-A0A2S6SXW7-F1
#
_cell.length_a   1.000
_cell.length_b   1.000
_cell.length_c   1.000
_cell.angle_alpha   90.00
_cell.angle_beta   90.00
_cell.angle_gamma   90.00
#
_symmetry.space_group_name_H-M   'P 1'
#
loop_
_entity.id
_entity.type
_entity.pdbx_description
1 polymer ?
#
loop_
_entity_poly.entity_id
_entity_poly.type
_entity_poly.pdbx_seq_one_letter_code
_entity_poly.pdbx_strand_id
1 'polypeptide(L)'
;MRSNLAILSDEKSRGILYQTLVIGFFALAIYFIVNTTAYNLEKRNIATGFGFLNNPAGFDISFSPFLDYKSTDTHTKVYFVGVLNTLLVSFTGCIAATILGFIVGIIRLSSNWLLSRTAYVYVEFTRNVPLILQIILWYAILIQLPRIKQAPQIWDTFYISNRGLYGPKPIYEEGFFIVSIFIIISFLIAFFIRRWAKKRQDNTGQQFPTFTTNLGLIILLPLVVFFIMGSPMTLEYPVLKGFNFKGGMVIRPEFIAMFLA
;
A
#
# COMPACT_ATOMS: atom_id res chain seq x y z
N MET A 1 -2.92 63.46 -20.15
CA MET A 1 -2.81 62.30 -21.07
C MET A 1 -1.41 61.65 -20.99
N ARG A 2 -0.89 61.37 -19.78
CA ARG A 2 0.48 60.84 -19.54
C ARG A 2 0.53 59.70 -18.51
N SER A 3 -0.61 59.08 -18.20
CA SER A 3 -0.72 58.06 -17.15
C SER A 3 -0.62 56.61 -17.67
N ASN A 4 -0.92 56.37 -18.96
CA ASN A 4 -1.00 55.00 -19.50
C ASN A 4 0.33 54.50 -20.11
N LEU A 5 1.32 55.37 -20.26
CA LEU A 5 2.65 55.02 -20.78
C LEU A 5 3.62 54.58 -19.66
N ALA A 6 3.30 54.83 -18.39
CA ALA A 6 4.12 54.46 -17.23
C ALA A 6 4.17 52.93 -17.01
N ILE A 7 3.12 52.21 -17.41
CA ILE A 7 3.00 50.75 -17.30
C ILE A 7 3.99 50.03 -18.25
N LEU A 8 4.33 50.65 -19.39
CA LEU A 8 5.26 50.08 -20.37
C LEU A 8 6.72 50.47 -20.12
N SER A 9 6.97 51.53 -19.36
CA SER A 9 8.31 52.00 -19.02
C SER A 9 8.89 51.35 -17.76
N ASP A 10 8.02 50.91 -16.84
CA ASP A 10 8.42 50.24 -15.60
C ASP A 10 8.82 48.78 -15.84
N GLU A 11 10.04 48.41 -15.42
CA GLU A 11 10.68 47.12 -15.69
C GLU A 11 9.83 45.95 -15.17
N LYS A 12 9.22 46.12 -14.00
CA LYS A 12 8.37 45.11 -13.36
C LYS A 12 7.05 44.90 -14.11
N SER A 13 6.41 45.99 -14.52
CA SER A 13 5.14 45.97 -15.26
C SER A 13 5.32 45.37 -16.67
N ARG A 14 6.43 45.70 -17.34
CA ARG A 14 6.80 45.12 -18.64
C ARG A 14 7.16 43.63 -18.53
N GLY A 15 7.84 43.23 -17.46
CA GLY A 15 8.11 41.81 -17.17
C GLY A 15 6.83 40.99 -17.01
N ILE A 16 5.85 41.48 -16.23
CA ILE A 16 4.55 40.81 -16.06
C ILE A 16 3.78 40.72 -17.38
N LEU A 17 3.82 41.78 -18.21
CA LEU A 17 3.16 41.80 -19.51
C LEU A 17 3.75 40.75 -20.46
N TYR A 18 5.07 40.67 -20.59
CA TYR A 18 5.70 39.67 -21.44
C TYR A 18 5.51 38.24 -20.92
N GLN A 19 5.60 38.03 -19.60
CA GLN A 19 5.32 36.72 -19.01
C GLN A 19 3.88 36.28 -19.27
N THR A 20 2.91 37.18 -19.15
CA THR A 20 1.50 36.90 -19.45
C THR A 20 1.30 36.58 -20.93
N LEU A 21 1.94 37.34 -21.84
CA LEU A 21 1.88 37.06 -23.28
C LEU A 21 2.51 35.73 -23.65
N VAL A 22 3.66 35.39 -23.07
CA VAL A 22 4.35 34.13 -23.34
C VAL A 22 3.53 32.95 -22.80
N ILE A 23 3.02 33.03 -21.57
CA ILE A 23 2.16 31.99 -21.00
C ILE A 23 0.86 31.85 -21.81
N GLY A 24 0.25 32.97 -22.19
CA GLY A 24 -0.97 32.98 -23.01
C GLY A 24 -0.75 32.36 -24.39
N PHE A 25 0.33 32.74 -25.07
CA PHE A 25 0.70 32.15 -26.36
C PHE A 25 1.00 30.65 -26.24
N PHE A 26 1.74 30.25 -25.21
CA PHE A 26 2.05 28.85 -24.95
C PHE A 26 0.80 28.03 -24.64
N ALA A 27 -0.12 28.55 -23.83
CA ALA A 27 -1.40 27.90 -23.53
C ALA A 27 -2.27 27.76 -24.78
N LEU A 28 -2.32 28.78 -25.64
CA LEU A 28 -3.04 28.73 -26.92
C LEU A 28 -2.42 27.71 -27.88
N ALA A 29 -1.08 27.64 -27.94
CA ALA A 29 -0.38 26.65 -28.75
C ALA A 29 -0.68 25.22 -28.28
N ILE A 30 -0.64 24.96 -26.97
CA ILE A 30 -1.02 23.67 -26.39
C ILE A 30 -2.48 23.34 -26.73
N TYR A 31 -3.40 24.29 -26.51
CA TYR A 31 -4.82 24.11 -26.79
C TYR A 31 -5.06 23.74 -28.27
N PHE A 32 -4.37 24.44 -29.19
CA PHE A 32 -4.47 24.18 -30.62
C PHE A 32 -3.94 22.78 -31.00
N ILE A 33 -2.77 22.40 -30.46
CA ILE A 33 -2.17 21.07 -30.71
C ILE A 33 -3.10 19.98 -30.17
N VAL A 34 -3.53 20.08 -28.92
CA VAL A 34 -4.38 19.07 -28.27
C VAL A 34 -5.68 18.87 -29.04
N ASN A 35 -6.37 19.96 -29.40
CA ASN A 35 -7.63 19.84 -30.13
C ASN A 35 -7.45 19.30 -31.56
N THR A 36 -6.41 19.75 -32.26
CA THR A 36 -6.13 19.26 -33.62
C THR A 36 -5.79 17.77 -33.60
N THR A 37 -4.99 17.34 -32.62
CA THR A 37 -4.65 15.92 -32.44
C THR A 37 -5.87 15.11 -32.04
N ALA A 38 -6.67 15.56 -31.07
CA ALA A 38 -7.88 14.88 -30.63
C ALA A 38 -8.86 14.68 -31.80
N TYR A 39 -9.14 15.75 -32.55
CA TYR A 39 -10.02 15.70 -33.73
C TYR A 39 -9.52 14.73 -34.81
N ASN A 40 -8.21 14.73 -35.10
CA ASN A 40 -7.62 13.81 -36.08
C ASN A 40 -7.63 12.35 -35.62
N LEU A 41 -7.53 12.09 -34.32
CA LEU A 41 -7.60 10.75 -33.74
C LEU A 41 -9.03 10.21 -33.71
N GLU A 42 -10.00 11.06 -33.35
CA GLU A 42 -11.43 10.71 -33.37
C GLU A 42 -11.90 10.35 -34.79
N LYS A 43 -11.49 11.13 -35.81
CA LYS A 43 -11.73 10.80 -37.23
C LYS A 43 -11.21 9.42 -37.66
N ARG A 44 -10.22 8.88 -36.94
CA ARG A 44 -9.62 7.57 -37.22
C ARG A 44 -10.20 6.47 -36.33
N ASN A 45 -11.30 6.73 -35.62
CA ASN A 45 -11.92 5.85 -34.65
C ASN A 45 -10.94 5.38 -33.55
N ILE A 46 -9.91 6.18 -33.26
CA ILE A 46 -9.02 5.92 -32.14
C ILE A 46 -9.69 6.53 -30.91
N ALA A 47 -10.14 5.67 -29.99
CA ALA A 47 -10.68 6.10 -28.71
C ALA A 47 -9.62 6.90 -27.96
N THR A 48 -9.82 8.21 -27.86
CA THR A 48 -8.92 9.12 -27.15
C THR A 48 -9.59 9.66 -25.90
N GLY A 49 -8.78 10.07 -24.93
CA GLY A 49 -9.25 10.60 -23.64
C GLY A 49 -9.53 9.53 -22.59
N PHE A 50 -10.23 9.92 -21.52
CA PHE A 50 -10.45 9.10 -20.33
C PHE A 50 -11.73 8.25 -20.38
N GLY A 51 -12.44 8.21 -21.52
CA GLY A 51 -13.69 7.44 -21.66
C GLY A 51 -13.51 5.95 -21.38
N PHE A 52 -12.33 5.39 -21.70
CA PHE A 52 -12.00 4.00 -21.41
C PHE A 52 -12.09 3.65 -19.93
N LEU A 53 -11.91 4.61 -19.02
CA LEU A 53 -11.98 4.39 -17.58
C LEU A 53 -13.37 3.92 -17.12
N ASN A 54 -14.42 4.20 -17.90
CA ASN A 54 -15.80 3.78 -17.65
C ASN A 54 -16.18 2.49 -18.38
N ASN A 55 -15.33 1.97 -19.26
CA ASN A 55 -15.59 0.73 -19.97
C ASN A 55 -15.33 -0.47 -19.05
N PRO A 56 -16.07 -1.58 -19.22
CA PRO A 56 -15.79 -2.83 -18.53
C PRO A 56 -14.39 -3.33 -18.85
N ALA A 57 -13.65 -3.77 -17.83
CA ALA A 57 -12.27 -4.15 -17.98
C ALA A 57 -12.07 -5.52 -18.68
N GLY A 58 -13.01 -6.44 -18.52
CA GLY A 58 -13.03 -7.71 -19.25
C GLY A 58 -12.05 -8.78 -18.76
N PHE A 59 -11.44 -8.62 -17.58
CA PHE A 59 -10.58 -9.62 -16.95
C PHE A 59 -10.79 -9.65 -15.43
N ASP A 60 -10.54 -10.79 -14.78
CA ASP A 60 -10.64 -10.92 -13.33
C ASP A 60 -9.30 -10.65 -12.63
N ILE A 61 -9.38 -10.21 -11.36
CA ILE A 61 -8.23 -10.05 -10.48
C ILE A 61 -8.30 -11.12 -9.38
N SER A 62 -7.28 -11.96 -9.26
CA SER A 62 -7.25 -13.07 -8.29
C SER A 62 -7.36 -12.64 -6.83
N PHE A 63 -6.87 -11.44 -6.50
CA PHE A 63 -6.74 -10.93 -5.14
C PHE A 63 -7.15 -9.47 -5.04
N SER A 64 -8.24 -9.19 -4.32
CA SER A 64 -8.78 -7.83 -4.14
C SER A 64 -9.42 -7.68 -2.73
N PRO A 65 -8.62 -7.67 -1.65
CA PRO A 65 -9.15 -7.76 -0.28
C PRO A 65 -9.92 -6.52 0.22
N PHE A 66 -9.72 -5.35 -0.42
CA PHE A 66 -10.31 -4.08 0.02
C PHE A 66 -11.52 -3.63 -0.80
N LEU A 67 -11.56 -3.99 -2.09
CA LEU A 67 -12.60 -3.60 -3.03
C LEU A 67 -13.03 -4.85 -3.80
N ASP A 68 -14.28 -5.24 -3.63
CA ASP A 68 -14.85 -6.37 -4.38
C ASP A 68 -14.89 -6.03 -5.86
N TYR A 69 -14.16 -6.80 -6.68
CA TYR A 69 -13.99 -6.56 -8.10
C TYR A 69 -14.48 -7.74 -8.93
N LYS A 70 -15.10 -7.44 -10.08
CA LYS A 70 -15.53 -8.42 -11.09
C LYS A 70 -15.08 -7.96 -12.48
N SER A 71 -14.89 -8.90 -13.42
CA SER A 71 -14.58 -8.59 -14.84
C SER A 71 -15.51 -7.57 -15.51
N THR A 72 -16.76 -7.47 -15.05
CA THR A 72 -17.76 -6.52 -15.57
C THR A 72 -17.58 -5.10 -15.05
N ASP A 73 -16.75 -4.89 -14.03
CA ASP A 73 -16.50 -3.58 -13.46
C ASP A 73 -15.59 -2.74 -14.35
N THR A 74 -15.60 -1.42 -14.09
CA THR A 74 -14.89 -0.44 -14.91
C THR A 74 -13.38 -0.46 -14.70
N HIS A 75 -12.64 -0.01 -15.72
CA HIS A 75 -11.18 0.19 -15.61
C HIS A 75 -10.77 1.14 -14.47
N THR A 76 -11.62 2.11 -14.11
CA THR A 76 -11.40 2.96 -12.93
C THR A 76 -11.27 2.13 -11.65
N LYS A 77 -12.17 1.15 -11.48
CA LYS A 77 -12.17 0.30 -10.30
C LYS A 77 -10.94 -0.62 -10.27
N VAL A 78 -10.55 -1.16 -11.43
CA VAL A 78 -9.28 -1.92 -11.59
C VAL A 78 -8.09 -1.10 -11.13
N TYR A 79 -8.00 0.17 -11.55
CA TYR A 79 -6.91 1.05 -11.17
C TYR A 79 -6.80 1.17 -9.65
N PHE A 80 -7.91 1.45 -8.96
CA PHE A 80 -7.91 1.54 -7.49
C PHE A 80 -7.60 0.21 -6.79
N VAL A 81 -8.08 -0.93 -7.32
CA VAL A 81 -7.70 -2.25 -6.81
C VAL A 81 -6.19 -2.45 -6.92
N GLY A 82 -5.60 -2.11 -8.07
CA GLY A 82 -4.15 -2.17 -8.30
C GLY A 82 -3.35 -1.28 -7.35
N VAL A 83 -3.80 -0.03 -7.15
CA VAL A 83 -3.17 0.90 -6.19
C VAL A 83 -3.22 0.35 -4.77
N LEU A 84 -4.38 -0.13 -4.31
CA LEU A 84 -4.53 -0.66 -2.96
C LEU A 84 -3.69 -1.93 -2.74
N ASN A 85 -3.64 -2.83 -3.73
CA ASN A 85 -2.78 -4.01 -3.66
C ASN A 85 -1.29 -3.64 -3.64
N THR A 86 -0.87 -2.66 -4.44
CA THR A 86 0.52 -2.17 -4.47
C THR A 86 0.92 -1.56 -3.13
N LEU A 87 0.02 -0.76 -2.54
CA LEU A 87 0.21 -0.21 -1.19
C LEU A 87 0.31 -1.31 -0.15
N LEU A 88 -0.56 -2.33 -0.21
CA LEU A 88 -0.52 -3.46 0.71
C LEU A 88 0.79 -4.25 0.62
N VAL A 89 1.21 -4.64 -0.59
CA VAL A 89 2.47 -5.38 -0.80
C VAL A 89 3.66 -4.52 -0.35
N SER A 90 3.71 -3.25 -0.75
CA SER A 90 4.83 -2.36 -0.39
C SER A 90 4.91 -2.10 1.11
N PHE A 91 3.77 -1.88 1.77
CA PHE A 91 3.73 -1.63 3.21
C PHE A 91 4.17 -2.85 4.01
N THR A 92 3.57 -4.01 3.73
CA THR A 92 3.91 -5.27 4.42
C THR A 92 5.33 -5.71 4.10
N GLY A 93 5.75 -5.60 2.83
CA GLY A 93 7.10 -5.88 2.37
C GLY A 93 8.15 -4.99 3.03
N CYS A 94 7.92 -3.68 3.15
CA CYS A 94 8.83 -2.77 3.85
C CYS A 94 9.01 -3.16 5.32
N ILE A 95 7.94 -3.55 6.02
CA ILE A 95 8.02 -4.01 7.41
C ILE A 95 8.87 -5.29 7.48
N ALA A 96 8.53 -6.31 6.67
CA ALA A 96 9.24 -7.59 6.67
C ALA A 96 10.72 -7.43 6.27
N ALA A 97 11.01 -6.66 5.21
CA ALA A 97 12.35 -6.39 4.73
C ALA A 97 13.18 -5.59 5.75
N THR A 98 12.58 -4.67 6.50
CA THR A 98 13.28 -3.95 7.57
C THR A 98 13.69 -4.90 8.69
N ILE A 99 12.77 -5.77 9.12
CA ILE A 99 13.04 -6.76 10.18
C ILE A 99 14.12 -7.76 9.72
N LEU A 100 13.91 -8.39 8.56
CA LEU A 100 14.84 -9.37 8.00
C LEU A 100 16.19 -8.73 7.67
N GLY A 101 16.20 -7.56 7.05
CA GLY A 101 17.41 -6.82 6.71
C GLY A 101 18.22 -6.41 7.94
N PHE A 102 17.55 -6.01 9.02
CA PHE A 102 18.19 -5.72 10.30
C PHE A 102 18.82 -6.97 10.93
N ILE A 103 18.07 -8.08 10.99
CA ILE A 103 18.56 -9.36 11.51
C ILE A 103 19.77 -9.85 10.70
N VAL A 104 19.65 -9.91 9.38
CA VAL A 104 20.74 -10.33 8.48
C VAL A 104 21.93 -9.37 8.57
N GLY A 105 21.69 -8.07 8.72
CA GLY A 105 22.71 -7.06 8.94
C GLY A 105 23.54 -7.31 10.21
N ILE A 106 22.88 -7.66 11.32
CA ILE A 106 23.55 -8.06 12.57
C ILE A 106 24.35 -9.34 12.37
N ILE A 107 23.75 -10.37 11.75
CA ILE A 107 24.40 -11.66 11.50
C ILE A 107 25.67 -11.48 10.66
N ARG A 108 25.63 -10.59 9.67
CA ARG A 108 26.79 -10.27 8.82
C ARG A 108 27.97 -9.69 9.60
N LEU A 109 27.71 -8.91 10.65
CA LEU A 109 28.73 -8.34 11.54
C LEU A 109 29.22 -9.30 12.63
N SER A 110 28.65 -10.51 12.72
CA SER A 110 29.06 -11.51 13.70
C SER A 110 30.51 -11.95 13.49
N SER A 111 31.23 -12.17 14.59
CA SER A 111 32.58 -12.77 14.57
C SER A 111 32.56 -14.24 14.13
N ASN A 112 31.40 -14.90 14.14
CA ASN A 112 31.27 -16.27 13.64
C ASN A 112 31.33 -16.26 12.10
N TRP A 113 32.42 -16.82 11.58
CA TRP A 113 32.68 -16.89 10.14
C TRP A 113 31.53 -17.55 9.35
N LEU A 114 30.94 -18.64 9.86
CA LEU A 114 29.88 -19.35 9.15
C LEU A 114 28.64 -18.46 9.00
N LEU A 115 28.20 -17.84 10.10
CA LEU A 115 27.04 -16.95 10.11
C LEU A 115 27.25 -15.74 9.20
N SER A 116 28.42 -15.08 9.30
CA SER A 116 28.74 -13.92 8.46
C SER A 116 28.78 -14.27 6.97
N ARG A 117 29.35 -15.43 6.61
CA ARG A 117 29.39 -15.91 5.22
C ARG A 117 28.02 -16.32 4.69
N THR A 118 27.20 -17.01 5.48
CA THR A 118 25.82 -17.35 5.07
C THR A 118 25.00 -16.09 4.84
N ALA A 119 25.09 -15.08 5.72
CA ALA A 119 24.43 -13.80 5.53
C ALA A 119 24.94 -13.07 4.28
N TYR A 120 26.26 -13.10 4.02
CA TYR A 120 26.84 -12.52 2.80
C TYR A 120 26.28 -13.18 1.53
N VAL A 121 26.27 -14.51 1.47
CA VAL A 121 25.74 -15.26 0.30
C VAL A 121 24.25 -14.96 0.09
N TYR A 122 23.46 -14.94 1.16
CA TYR A 122 22.04 -14.60 1.08
C TYR A 122 21.81 -13.18 0.51
N VAL A 123 22.54 -12.17 1.02
CA VAL A 123 22.41 -10.79 0.52
C VAL A 123 22.87 -10.69 -0.93
N GLU A 124 23.99 -11.31 -1.29
CA GLU A 124 24.50 -11.26 -2.67
C GLU A 124 23.53 -11.95 -3.64
N PHE A 125 22.94 -13.08 -3.26
CA PHE A 125 21.94 -13.76 -4.08
C PHE A 125 20.68 -12.91 -4.27
N THR A 126 20.08 -12.45 -3.18
CA THR A 126 18.82 -11.66 -3.23
C THR A 126 18.97 -10.37 -4.03
N ARG A 127 20.15 -9.72 -3.99
CA ARG A 127 20.38 -8.46 -4.73
C ARG A 127 20.73 -8.63 -6.19
N ASN A 128 21.28 -9.79 -6.60
CA ASN A 128 21.75 -10.01 -7.97
C ASN A 128 20.81 -10.88 -8.81
N VAL A 129 19.83 -11.56 -8.20
CA VAL A 129 18.84 -12.35 -8.92
C VAL A 129 17.70 -11.44 -9.44
N PRO A 130 17.30 -11.56 -10.71
CA PRO A 130 16.18 -10.79 -11.24
C PRO A 130 14.89 -11.00 -10.42
N LEU A 131 14.22 -9.89 -10.07
CA LEU A 131 12.99 -9.93 -9.27
C LEU A 131 11.90 -10.81 -9.90
N ILE A 132 11.75 -10.74 -11.22
CA ILE A 132 10.76 -11.57 -11.94
C ILE A 132 11.04 -13.07 -11.74
N LEU A 133 12.32 -13.47 -11.69
CA LEU A 133 12.70 -14.85 -11.44
C LEU A 133 12.30 -15.26 -10.02
N GLN A 134 12.53 -14.40 -9.01
CA GLN A 134 12.08 -14.63 -7.64
C GLN A 134 10.56 -14.84 -7.56
N ILE A 135 9.78 -13.93 -8.16
CA ILE A 135 8.31 -14.01 -8.15
C ILE A 135 7.84 -15.33 -8.79
N ILE A 136 8.40 -15.70 -9.96
CA ILE A 136 8.05 -16.94 -10.65
C ILE A 136 8.46 -18.17 -9.83
N LEU A 137 9.65 -18.17 -9.24
CA LEU A 137 10.16 -19.26 -8.41
C LEU A 137 9.25 -19.49 -7.20
N TRP A 138 8.95 -18.44 -6.44
CA TRP A 138 8.07 -18.54 -5.28
C TRP A 138 6.67 -18.97 -5.66
N TYR A 139 6.11 -18.42 -6.74
CA TYR A 139 4.82 -18.84 -7.25
C TYR A 139 4.82 -20.32 -7.66
N ALA A 140 5.86 -20.78 -8.36
CA ALA A 140 6.01 -22.18 -8.78
C ALA A 140 6.11 -23.15 -7.59
N ILE A 141 6.76 -22.75 -6.50
CA ILE A 141 6.79 -23.52 -5.26
C ILE A 141 5.40 -23.56 -4.61
N LEU A 142 4.70 -22.42 -4.55
CA LEU A 142 3.40 -22.32 -3.90
C LEU A 142 2.33 -23.17 -4.61
N ILE A 143 2.33 -23.23 -5.94
CA ILE A 143 1.36 -24.05 -6.69
C ILE A 143 1.60 -25.57 -6.55
N GLN A 144 2.79 -26.00 -6.10
CA GLN A 144 3.11 -27.39 -5.81
C GLN A 144 2.70 -27.84 -4.39
N LEU A 145 2.22 -26.93 -3.55
CA LEU A 145 1.70 -27.27 -2.23
C LEU A 145 0.51 -28.23 -2.32
N PRO A 146 0.15 -28.91 -1.21
CA PRO A 146 -0.99 -29.82 -1.19
C PRO A 146 -2.28 -29.15 -1.69
N ARG A 147 -3.11 -29.94 -2.38
CA ARG A 147 -4.45 -29.48 -2.78
C ARG A 147 -5.29 -29.21 -1.54
N ILE A 148 -6.29 -28.33 -1.65
CA ILE A 148 -7.18 -27.93 -0.55
C ILE A 148 -7.72 -29.10 0.31
N LYS A 149 -8.07 -30.24 -0.31
CA LYS A 149 -8.59 -31.42 0.43
C LYS A 149 -7.56 -32.07 1.37
N GLN A 150 -6.28 -31.85 1.12
CA GLN A 150 -5.15 -32.38 1.88
C GLN A 150 -4.34 -31.22 2.49
N ALA A 151 -4.93 -30.02 2.59
CA ALA A 151 -4.24 -28.85 3.11
C ALA A 151 -3.86 -29.09 4.57
N PRO A 152 -2.57 -29.07 4.93
CA PRO A 152 -2.15 -29.19 6.32
C PRO A 152 -2.75 -28.04 7.15
N GLN A 153 -3.25 -28.41 8.33
CA GLN A 153 -3.76 -27.47 9.31
C GLN A 153 -2.60 -27.00 10.21
N ILE A 154 -2.53 -25.70 10.46
CA ILE A 154 -1.52 -25.05 11.28
C ILE A 154 -2.23 -24.34 12.44
N TRP A 155 -1.86 -24.70 13.67
CA TRP A 155 -2.44 -24.15 14.92
C TRP A 155 -3.96 -24.17 14.93
N ASP A 156 -4.55 -25.22 14.37
CA ASP A 156 -5.98 -25.45 14.22
C ASP A 156 -6.78 -24.38 13.44
N THR A 157 -6.13 -23.33 12.98
CA THR A 157 -6.78 -22.08 12.53
C THR A 157 -6.40 -21.69 11.10
N PHE A 158 -5.18 -22.06 10.67
CA PHE A 158 -4.66 -21.74 9.36
C PHE A 158 -4.54 -22.98 8.49
N TYR A 159 -4.72 -22.82 7.18
CA TYR A 159 -4.53 -23.90 6.21
C TYR A 159 -3.64 -23.43 5.07
N ILE A 160 -2.67 -24.25 4.69
CA ILE A 160 -1.79 -23.96 3.56
C ILE A 160 -2.16 -24.89 2.41
N SER A 161 -2.35 -24.33 1.22
CA SER A 161 -2.64 -25.11 0.01
C SER A 161 -2.04 -24.47 -1.23
N ASN A 162 -2.10 -25.19 -2.35
CA ASN A 162 -1.79 -24.62 -3.66
C ASN A 162 -2.70 -23.47 -4.12
N ARG A 163 -3.76 -23.16 -3.37
CA ARG A 163 -4.64 -22.00 -3.63
C ARG A 163 -4.38 -20.82 -2.69
N GLY A 164 -3.36 -20.93 -1.83
CA GLY A 164 -2.96 -19.89 -0.90
C GLY A 164 -3.04 -20.30 0.56
N LEU A 165 -2.85 -19.31 1.43
CA LEU A 165 -2.94 -19.43 2.87
C LEU A 165 -4.31 -18.96 3.34
N TYR A 166 -5.06 -19.86 3.96
CA TYR A 166 -6.37 -19.58 4.54
C TYR A 166 -6.21 -19.31 6.03
N GLY A 167 -6.97 -18.33 6.53
CA GLY A 167 -6.99 -17.97 7.94
C GLY A 167 -8.32 -17.35 8.34
N PRO A 168 -8.49 -17.04 9.63
CA PRO A 168 -9.71 -16.46 10.16
C PRO A 168 -9.90 -15.04 9.61
N LYS A 169 -11.11 -14.74 9.15
CA LYS A 169 -11.47 -13.40 8.69
C LYS A 169 -12.10 -12.62 9.84
N PRO A 170 -11.62 -11.41 10.17
CA PRO A 170 -12.31 -10.54 11.10
C PRO A 170 -13.60 -10.02 10.45
N ILE A 171 -14.72 -10.23 11.14
CA ILE A 171 -16.02 -9.64 10.84
C ILE A 171 -16.22 -8.52 11.85
N TYR A 172 -16.38 -7.30 11.33
CA TYR A 172 -16.59 -6.11 12.14
C TYR A 172 -18.08 -5.96 12.47
N GLU A 173 -18.41 -5.89 13.75
CA GLU A 173 -19.78 -5.75 14.23
C GLU A 173 -20.08 -4.28 14.57
N GLU A 174 -21.33 -4.01 14.96
CA GLU A 174 -21.73 -2.69 15.43
C GLU A 174 -20.85 -2.26 16.61
N GLY A 175 -20.32 -1.03 16.56
CA GLY A 175 -19.39 -0.50 17.57
C GLY A 175 -17.91 -0.59 17.18
N PHE A 176 -17.52 -1.39 16.20
CA PHE A 176 -16.13 -1.42 15.72
C PHE A 176 -15.67 -0.07 15.13
N PHE A 177 -16.61 0.70 14.58
CA PHE A 177 -16.34 2.07 14.11
C PHE A 177 -15.79 2.98 15.23
N ILE A 178 -16.28 2.83 16.46
CA ILE A 178 -15.80 3.60 17.63
C ILE A 178 -14.35 3.21 17.94
N VAL A 179 -14.03 1.90 17.94
CA VAL A 179 -12.65 1.41 18.11
C VAL A 179 -11.74 2.03 17.05
N SER A 180 -12.20 2.11 15.80
CA SER A 180 -11.44 2.69 14.69
C SER A 180 -11.15 4.19 14.87
N ILE A 181 -12.12 4.96 15.39
CA ILE A 181 -11.90 6.38 15.76
C ILE A 181 -10.82 6.50 16.84
N PHE A 182 -10.87 5.65 17.86
CA PHE A 182 -9.91 5.69 18.96
C PHE A 182 -8.49 5.26 18.53
N ILE A 183 -8.36 4.42 17.50
CA ILE A 183 -7.06 4.19 16.83
C ILE A 183 -6.51 5.51 16.27
N ILE A 184 -7.33 6.28 15.52
CA ILE A 184 -6.89 7.57 14.95
C ILE A 184 -6.53 8.57 16.06
N ILE A 185 -7.36 8.65 17.11
CA ILE A 185 -7.09 9.50 18.27
C ILE A 185 -5.77 9.11 18.95
N SER A 186 -5.46 7.82 19.05
CA SER A 186 -4.21 7.34 19.65
C SER A 186 -2.98 7.86 18.89
N PHE A 187 -3.01 7.86 17.56
CA PHE A 187 -1.94 8.42 16.73
C PHE A 187 -1.82 9.94 16.88
N LEU A 188 -2.95 10.65 16.95
CA LEU A 188 -2.95 12.10 17.18
C LEU A 188 -2.32 12.44 18.54
N ILE A 189 -2.72 11.76 19.61
CA ILE A 189 -2.13 11.97 20.94
C ILE A 189 -0.64 11.63 20.93
N ALA A 190 -0.24 10.50 20.33
CA ALA A 190 1.16 10.11 20.20
C ALA A 190 2.02 11.16 19.45
N PHE A 191 1.46 11.83 18.45
CA PHE A 191 2.10 12.94 17.74
C PHE A 191 2.31 14.16 18.67
N PHE A 192 1.28 14.54 19.44
CA PHE A 192 1.40 15.65 20.39
C PHE A 192 2.37 15.34 21.53
N ILE A 193 2.37 14.11 22.07
CA ILE A 193 3.34 13.65 23.07
C ILE A 193 4.76 13.75 22.52
N ARG A 194 4.99 13.28 21.29
CA ARG A 194 6.31 13.38 20.65
C ARG A 194 6.75 14.84 20.51
N ARG A 195 5.86 15.73 20.08
CA ARG A 195 6.15 17.16 19.93
C ARG A 195 6.46 17.84 21.26
N TRP A 196 5.67 17.53 22.29
CA TRP A 196 5.89 18.03 23.65
C TRP A 196 7.19 17.50 24.25
N ALA A 197 7.46 16.21 24.12
CA ALA A 197 8.66 15.57 24.65
C ALA A 197 9.93 16.11 24.00
N LYS A 198 9.91 16.38 22.67
CA LYS A 198 11.02 17.05 22.00
C LYS A 198 11.24 18.45 22.55
N LYS A 199 10.18 19.25 22.68
CA LYS A 199 10.27 20.60 23.26
C LYS A 199 10.78 20.58 24.71
N ARG A 200 10.36 19.58 25.50
CA ARG A 200 10.84 19.37 26.87
C ARG A 200 12.33 19.03 26.88
N GLN A 201 12.78 18.13 26.01
CA GLN A 201 14.19 17.76 25.90
C GLN A 201 15.04 18.96 25.50
N ASP A 202 14.59 19.77 24.53
CA ASP A 202 15.29 20.98 24.09
C ASP A 202 15.43 22.02 25.23
N ASN A 203 14.41 22.14 26.08
CA ASN A 203 14.39 23.12 27.19
C ASN A 203 15.07 22.63 28.48
N THR A 204 14.98 21.34 28.79
CA THR A 204 15.36 20.80 30.11
C THR A 204 16.48 19.75 30.05
N GLY A 205 16.88 19.33 28.85
CA GLY A 205 17.85 18.25 28.63
C GLY A 205 17.34 16.84 29.00
N GLN A 206 16.20 16.72 29.68
CA GLN A 206 15.65 15.44 30.12
C GLN A 206 14.91 14.73 28.98
N GLN A 207 15.30 13.49 28.70
CA GLN A 207 14.61 12.64 27.75
C GLN A 207 13.34 12.06 28.37
N PHE A 208 12.21 12.18 27.67
CA PHE A 208 10.99 11.45 27.99
C PHE A 208 10.93 10.18 27.14
N PRO A 209 10.53 9.02 27.69
CA PRO A 209 10.46 7.75 26.96
C PRO A 209 9.25 7.75 25.98
N THR A 210 9.38 8.55 24.91
CA THR A 210 8.34 8.77 23.90
C THR A 210 7.97 7.49 23.18
N PHE A 211 8.95 6.65 22.85
CA PHE A 211 8.71 5.41 22.12
C PHE A 211 7.81 4.46 22.90
N THR A 212 8.14 4.13 24.16
CA THR A 212 7.36 3.20 24.99
C THR A 212 6.00 3.79 25.34
N THR A 213 5.92 5.10 25.63
CA THR A 213 4.65 5.77 25.94
C THR A 213 3.72 5.77 24.73
N ASN A 214 4.24 6.12 23.54
CA ASN A 214 3.43 6.14 22.32
C ASN A 214 3.00 4.73 21.90
N LEU A 215 3.90 3.74 22.02
CA LEU A 215 3.58 2.35 21.72
C LEU A 215 2.51 1.83 22.68
N GLY A 216 2.65 2.10 23.98
CA GLY A 216 1.63 1.80 24.99
C GLY A 216 0.29 2.47 24.66
N LEU A 217 0.30 3.75 24.30
CA LEU A 217 -0.93 4.50 24.00
C LEU A 217 -1.62 3.99 22.72
N ILE A 218 -0.87 3.73 21.65
CA ILE A 218 -1.40 3.23 20.38
C ILE A 218 -2.03 1.84 20.54
N ILE A 219 -1.53 1.02 21.47
CA ILE A 219 -2.06 -0.33 21.70
C ILE A 219 -3.16 -0.33 22.78
N LEU A 220 -2.87 0.21 23.97
CA LEU A 220 -3.76 0.11 25.13
C LEU A 220 -5.06 0.86 24.94
N LEU A 221 -5.03 2.06 24.37
CA LEU A 221 -6.22 2.90 24.29
C LEU A 221 -7.29 2.30 23.35
N PRO A 222 -6.98 1.85 22.12
CA PRO A 222 -7.93 1.10 21.31
C PRO A 222 -8.37 -0.21 21.94
N LEU A 223 -7.47 -0.91 22.64
CA LEU A 223 -7.75 -2.20 23.28
C LEU A 223 -8.72 -2.07 24.45
N VAL A 224 -8.56 -1.04 25.29
CA VAL A 224 -9.52 -0.72 26.37
C VAL A 224 -10.89 -0.41 25.78
N VAL A 225 -10.95 0.42 24.74
CA VAL A 225 -12.21 0.74 24.06
C VAL A 225 -12.83 -0.51 23.43
N PHE A 226 -12.04 -1.39 22.83
CA PHE A 226 -12.51 -2.66 22.27
C PHE A 226 -13.20 -3.53 23.32
N PHE A 227 -12.65 -3.64 24.54
CA PHE A 227 -13.27 -4.40 25.63
C PHE A 227 -14.50 -3.69 26.22
N ILE A 228 -14.48 -2.35 26.35
CA ILE A 228 -15.65 -1.57 26.80
C ILE A 228 -16.83 -1.73 25.83
N MET A 229 -16.55 -1.79 24.53
CA MET A 229 -17.55 -2.01 23.48
C MET A 229 -18.03 -3.47 23.38
N GLY A 230 -17.59 -4.36 24.28
CA GLY A 230 -18.02 -5.76 24.29
C GLY A 230 -17.35 -6.65 23.25
N SER A 231 -16.15 -6.28 22.77
CA SER A 231 -15.40 -7.00 21.74
C SER A 231 -16.16 -7.12 20.40
N PRO A 232 -16.43 -5.98 19.71
CA PRO A 232 -17.25 -5.91 18.49
C PRO A 232 -16.53 -6.42 17.23
N MET A 233 -15.85 -7.56 17.34
CA MET A 233 -15.17 -8.24 16.23
C MET A 233 -15.21 -9.74 16.46
N THR A 234 -15.88 -10.44 15.56
CA THR A 234 -15.88 -11.91 15.53
C THR A 234 -14.92 -12.42 14.47
N LEU A 235 -14.43 -13.64 14.66
CA LEU A 235 -13.54 -14.31 13.71
C LEU A 235 -14.32 -15.43 13.02
N GLU A 236 -14.46 -15.31 11.70
CA GLU A 236 -15.01 -16.38 10.86
C GLU A 236 -13.88 -17.31 10.42
N TYR A 237 -13.94 -18.56 10.85
CA TYR A 237 -12.93 -19.56 10.53
C TYR A 237 -13.19 -20.23 9.17
N PRO A 238 -12.13 -20.54 8.40
CA PRO A 238 -12.29 -21.24 7.14
C PRO A 238 -12.69 -22.71 7.39
N VAL A 239 -13.84 -23.11 6.84
CA VAL A 239 -14.33 -24.50 6.93
C VAL A 239 -14.33 -25.15 5.54
N LEU A 240 -13.71 -26.32 5.43
CA LEU A 240 -13.70 -27.07 4.17
C LEU A 240 -15.12 -27.56 3.84
N LYS A 241 -15.72 -27.01 2.76
CA LYS A 241 -17.04 -27.39 2.28
C LYS A 241 -16.97 -27.69 0.77
N GLY A 242 -17.04 -28.98 0.42
CA GLY A 242 -16.96 -29.44 -0.97
C GLY A 242 -15.54 -29.41 -1.52
N PHE A 243 -15.29 -28.56 -2.53
CA PHE A 243 -14.00 -28.44 -3.22
C PHE A 243 -13.18 -27.19 -2.83
N ASN A 244 -13.68 -26.38 -1.89
CA ASN A 244 -13.01 -25.17 -1.42
C ASN A 244 -13.31 -24.89 0.06
N PHE A 245 -12.53 -24.02 0.68
CA PHE A 245 -12.90 -23.44 1.97
C PHE A 245 -14.04 -22.43 1.78
N LYS A 246 -15.00 -22.44 2.71
CA LYS A 246 -16.04 -21.42 2.85
C LYS A 246 -15.80 -20.65 4.15
N GLY A 247 -16.02 -19.34 4.10
CA GLY A 247 -15.67 -18.43 5.20
C GLY A 247 -14.17 -18.15 5.27
N GLY A 248 -13.78 -17.33 6.25
CA GLY A 248 -12.39 -16.95 6.43
C GLY A 248 -11.83 -16.05 5.32
N MET A 249 -10.54 -15.77 5.42
CA MET A 249 -9.79 -14.99 4.44
C MET A 249 -8.76 -15.87 3.76
N VAL A 250 -8.43 -15.54 2.51
CA VAL A 250 -7.40 -16.23 1.74
C VAL A 250 -6.37 -15.23 1.25
N ILE A 251 -5.10 -15.48 1.56
CA ILE A 251 -3.97 -14.80 0.95
C ILE A 251 -3.55 -15.65 -0.24
N ARG A 252 -3.72 -15.09 -1.43
CA ARG A 252 -3.50 -15.78 -2.70
C ARG A 252 -2.01 -16.01 -2.98
N PRO A 253 -1.63 -17.10 -3.67
CA PRO A 253 -0.23 -17.40 -3.99
C PRO A 253 0.48 -16.26 -4.72
N GLU A 254 -0.21 -15.52 -5.58
CA GLU A 254 0.32 -14.38 -6.32
C GLU A 254 0.80 -13.27 -5.38
N PHE A 255 0.03 -12.98 -4.32
CA PHE A 255 0.44 -12.01 -3.30
C PHE A 255 1.64 -12.53 -2.49
N ILE A 256 1.60 -13.79 -2.06
CA ILE A 256 2.68 -14.40 -1.27
C ILE A 256 3.99 -14.41 -2.08
N ALA A 257 3.92 -14.74 -3.36
CA ALA A 257 5.07 -14.74 -4.24
C ALA A 257 5.69 -13.35 -4.40
N MET A 258 4.86 -12.31 -4.57
CA MET A 258 5.35 -10.92 -4.60
C MET A 258 5.88 -10.44 -3.25
N PHE A 259 5.34 -10.94 -2.14
CA PHE A 259 5.79 -10.59 -0.79
C PHE A 259 7.12 -11.26 -0.42
N LEU A 260 7.39 -12.48 -0.92
CA LEU A 260 8.63 -13.21 -0.67
C LEU A 260 9.78 -12.83 -1.61
N ALA A 261 9.46 -12.31 -2.80
CA ALA A 261 10.43 -11.86 -3.80
C ALA A 261 11.10 -10.55 -3.40
#